data_AF-A0A971EPB7-F1
#
_entry.id   AF-A0A971EPB7-F1
#
_cell.length_a   1.000
_cell.length_b   1.000
_cell.length_c   1.000
_cell.angle_alpha   90.00
_cell.angle_beta   90.00
_cell.angle_gamma   90.00
#
_symmetry.space_group_name_H-M   'P 1'
#
loop_
_entity.id
_entity.type
_entity.pdbx_description
1 polymer ?
#
loop_
_entity_poly.entity_id
_entity_poly.type
_entity_poly.pdbx_seq_one_letter_code
_entity_poly.pdbx_strand_id
1 'polypeptide(L)'
;MSKNLSEALYLGTAILLFALAITFFFSCYNTFEDHVLQGHSKIEQDRLVKISLDYEEEAVTGEKVLFQVLEYNRHKEISEFKNLYESQQNNEPELWVNGQMADSIDISTIDASKSYKVQYETDPSGRIIIVRYTGL
;
A
#
# COMPACT_ATOMS: atom_id res chain seq x y z
N MET A 1 44.23 -39.75 -20.91
CA MET A 1 43.64 -38.46 -21.31
C MET A 1 44.69 -37.38 -21.09
N SER A 2 44.94 -36.52 -22.08
CA SER A 2 45.97 -35.48 -21.95
C SER A 2 45.51 -34.43 -20.92
N LYS A 3 46.37 -34.09 -19.96
CA LYS A 3 46.12 -33.09 -18.90
C LYS A 3 45.51 -31.78 -19.45
N ASN A 4 45.96 -31.38 -20.62
CA ASN A 4 45.52 -30.17 -21.32
C ASN A 4 44.04 -30.23 -21.72
N LEU A 5 43.51 -31.41 -22.04
CA LEU A 5 42.10 -31.57 -22.40
C LEU A 5 41.19 -31.44 -21.17
N SER A 6 41.61 -32.01 -20.03
CA SER A 6 40.87 -31.88 -18.78
C SER A 6 40.87 -30.44 -18.25
N GLU A 7 42.01 -29.74 -18.29
CA GLU A 7 42.09 -28.34 -17.85
C GLU A 7 41.22 -27.41 -18.71
N ALA A 8 41.21 -27.60 -20.03
CA ALA A 8 40.33 -26.85 -20.92
C ALA A 8 38.84 -27.11 -20.63
N LEU A 9 38.47 -28.35 -20.31
CA LEU A 9 37.10 -28.71 -19.96
C LEU A 9 36.67 -28.09 -18.63
N TYR A 10 37.54 -28.12 -17.61
CA TYR A 10 37.29 -27.47 -16.32
C TYR A 10 37.17 -25.96 -16.43
N LEU A 11 38.01 -25.33 -17.26
CA LEU A 11 37.93 -23.90 -17.52
C LEU A 11 36.61 -23.53 -18.22
N GLY A 12 36.21 -24.32 -19.22
CA GLY A 12 34.94 -24.12 -19.93
C GLY A 12 33.71 -24.27 -19.02
N THR A 13 33.71 -25.29 -18.14
CA THR A 13 32.62 -25.48 -17.17
C THR A 13 32.60 -24.40 -16.09
N ALA A 14 33.76 -23.93 -15.63
CA ALA A 14 33.84 -22.82 -14.68
C ALA A 14 33.27 -21.52 -15.28
N ILE A 15 33.60 -21.20 -16.53
CA ILE A 15 33.06 -20.02 -17.23
C ILE A 15 31.55 -20.15 -17.42
N LEU A 16 31.05 -21.35 -17.75
CA LEU A 16 29.62 -21.59 -17.94
C LEU A 16 28.83 -21.44 -16.63
N LEU A 17 29.35 -21.98 -15.53
CA LEU A 17 28.77 -21.79 -14.20
C LEU A 17 28.81 -20.32 -13.75
N PHE A 18 29.90 -19.62 -14.07
CA PHE A 18 30.03 -18.19 -13.76
C PHE A 18 29.02 -17.34 -14.53
N ALA A 19 28.85 -17.59 -15.84
CA ALA A 19 27.85 -16.91 -16.65
C ALA A 19 26.43 -17.18 -16.11
N LEU A 20 26.13 -18.43 -15.74
CA LEU A 20 24.82 -18.82 -15.22
C LEU A 20 24.54 -18.16 -13.86
N ALA A 21 25.54 -18.07 -12.98
CA ALA A 21 25.43 -17.37 -11.71
C ALA A 21 25.18 -15.85 -11.91
N ILE A 22 25.86 -15.23 -12.87
CA ILE A 22 25.65 -13.82 -13.21
C ILE A 22 24.23 -13.59 -13.76
N THR A 23 23.78 -14.42 -14.69
CA THR A 23 22.43 -14.30 -15.25
C THR A 23 21.36 -14.50 -14.17
N PHE A 24 21.55 -15.48 -13.28
CA PHE A 24 20.65 -15.71 -12.16
C PHE A 24 20.66 -14.54 -11.17
N PHE A 25 21.83 -13.99 -10.85
CA PHE A 25 21.96 -12.82 -9.99
C PHE A 25 21.20 -11.62 -10.57
N PHE A 26 21.41 -11.28 -11.85
CA PHE A 26 20.69 -10.16 -12.48
C PHE A 26 19.20 -10.43 -12.62
N SER A 27 18.78 -11.68 -12.90
CA SER A 27 17.37 -12.04 -12.93
C SER A 27 16.71 -11.84 -11.57
N CYS A 28 17.32 -12.36 -10.49
CA CYS A 28 16.81 -12.18 -9.13
C CYS A 28 16.87 -10.73 -8.68
N TYR A 29 17.92 -9.99 -9.04
CA TYR A 29 18.06 -8.58 -8.73
C TYR A 29 16.98 -7.75 -9.43
N ASN A 30 16.72 -7.97 -10.72
CA ASN A 30 15.66 -7.27 -11.44
C ASN A 30 14.28 -7.60 -10.86
N THR A 31 14.01 -8.87 -10.53
CA THR A 31 12.76 -9.26 -9.86
C THR A 31 12.64 -8.62 -8.48
N PHE A 32 13.74 -8.51 -7.72
CA PHE A 32 13.76 -7.83 -6.43
C PHE A 32 13.55 -6.32 -6.58
N GLU A 33 14.21 -5.68 -7.55
CA GLU A 33 14.05 -4.26 -7.85
C GLU A 33 12.63 -3.94 -8.30
N ASP A 34 12.02 -4.77 -9.17
CA ASP A 34 10.61 -4.65 -9.55
C ASP A 34 9.69 -4.81 -8.33
N HIS A 35 9.98 -5.75 -7.41
CA HIS A 35 9.21 -5.90 -6.18
C HIS A 35 9.38 -4.73 -5.21
N VAL A 36 10.58 -4.17 -5.10
CA VAL A 36 10.86 -3.00 -4.25
C VAL A 36 10.25 -1.74 -4.84
N LEU A 37 10.30 -1.55 -6.16
CA LEU A 37 9.69 -0.43 -6.86
C LEU A 37 8.16 -0.51 -6.84
N GLN A 38 7.56 -1.69 -6.99
CA GLN A 38 6.12 -1.89 -6.80
C GLN A 38 5.70 -1.72 -5.34
N GLY A 39 6.57 -2.10 -4.38
CA GLY A 39 6.37 -1.83 -2.97
C GLY A 39 6.42 -0.32 -2.68
N HIS A 40 7.42 0.37 -3.21
CA HIS A 40 7.58 1.82 -3.04
C HIS A 40 6.49 2.63 -3.74
N SER A 41 6.02 2.24 -4.92
CA SER A 41 4.93 2.96 -5.60
C SER A 41 3.60 2.79 -4.86
N LYS A 42 3.35 1.62 -4.26
CA LYS A 42 2.23 1.42 -3.35
C LYS A 42 2.39 2.21 -2.05
N ILE A 43 3.58 2.21 -1.45
CA ILE A 43 3.87 2.96 -0.20
C ILE A 43 3.86 4.48 -0.40
N GLU A 44 4.27 4.99 -1.56
CA GLU A 44 4.17 6.42 -1.89
C GLU A 44 2.73 6.86 -2.22
N GLN A 45 1.91 5.99 -2.81
CA GLN A 45 0.47 6.22 -2.94
C GLN A 45 -0.27 6.11 -1.59
N ASP A 46 0.22 5.28 -0.66
CA ASP A 46 -0.30 5.14 0.71
C ASP A 46 0.27 6.17 1.71
N ARG A 47 1.08 7.13 1.25
CA ARG A 47 1.71 8.15 2.10
C ARG A 47 0.72 9.25 2.52
N LEU A 48 -0.49 8.87 2.90
CA LEU A 48 -1.42 9.68 3.67
C LEU A 48 -1.38 9.34 5.17
N VAL A 49 -0.78 8.20 5.57
CA VAL A 49 -0.67 7.86 7.00
C VAL A 49 0.75 7.42 7.33
N LYS A 50 1.50 8.34 7.95
CA LYS A 50 2.72 8.00 8.67
C LYS A 50 2.28 7.22 9.91
N ILE A 51 2.15 5.90 9.80
CA ILE A 51 1.83 5.03 10.94
C ILE A 51 3.06 5.03 11.86
N SER A 52 3.12 5.99 12.78
CA SER A 52 3.93 5.88 13.98
C SER A 52 3.35 4.75 14.81
N LEU A 53 4.19 3.77 15.12
CA LEU A 53 3.88 2.57 15.91
C LEU A 53 3.70 2.88 17.41
N ASP A 54 3.21 4.07 17.73
CA ASP A 54 2.78 4.48 19.07
C ASP A 54 1.30 4.82 18.96
N TYR A 55 0.47 4.00 19.59
CA TYR A 55 -0.99 4.11 19.65
C TYR A 55 -1.39 5.27 20.59
N GLU A 56 -0.83 6.46 20.37
CA GLU A 56 -1.44 7.67 20.91
C GLU A 56 -2.64 8.04 20.03
N GLU A 57 -3.76 8.29 20.69
CA GLU A 57 -5.00 8.74 20.06
C GLU A 57 -4.74 10.09 19.37
N GLU A 58 -4.27 10.04 18.13
CA GLU A 58 -3.85 11.24 17.41
C GLU A 58 -5.08 12.10 17.14
N ALA A 59 -5.10 13.30 17.72
CA ALA A 59 -6.15 14.27 17.46
C ALA A 59 -5.94 14.85 16.06
N VAL A 60 -6.87 14.54 15.15
CA VAL A 60 -6.89 14.99 13.77
C VAL A 60 -7.80 16.23 13.66
N THR A 61 -7.40 17.24 12.89
CA THR A 61 -8.23 18.43 12.67
C THR A 61 -9.44 18.11 11.79
N GLY A 62 -10.57 18.80 12.01
CA GLY A 62 -11.77 18.64 11.20
C GLY A 62 -11.55 18.91 9.71
N GLU A 63 -10.62 19.79 9.37
CA GLU A 63 -10.19 20.02 7.97
C GLU A 63 -9.61 18.75 7.33
N LYS A 64 -8.79 17.99 8.07
CA LYS A 64 -8.26 16.71 7.58
C LYS A 64 -9.38 15.67 7.43
N VAL A 65 -10.34 15.64 8.37
CA VAL A 65 -11.51 14.75 8.27
C VAL A 65 -12.34 15.09 7.04
N LEU A 66 -12.59 16.37 6.79
CA LEU A 66 -13.29 16.86 5.58
C LEU A 66 -12.57 16.41 4.30
N PHE A 67 -11.26 16.63 4.23
CA PHE A 67 -10.47 16.21 3.09
C PHE A 67 -10.55 14.70 2.87
N GLN A 68 -10.47 13.91 3.95
CA GLN A 68 -10.49 12.46 3.88
C GLN A 68 -11.86 11.92 3.45
N VAL A 69 -12.96 12.53 3.88
CA VAL A 69 -14.32 12.20 3.43
C VAL A 69 -14.51 12.55 1.96
N LEU A 70 -14.01 13.70 1.50
CA LEU A 70 -14.08 14.09 0.09
C LEU A 70 -13.30 13.12 -0.82
N GLU A 71 -12.07 12.78 -0.42
CA GLU A 71 -11.25 11.83 -1.16
C GLU A 71 -11.88 10.44 -1.17
N TYR A 72 -12.45 9.99 -0.05
CA TYR A 72 -13.18 8.72 0.03
C TYR A 72 -14.34 8.67 -0.97
N ASN A 73 -15.19 9.71 -0.99
CA ASN A 73 -16.31 9.78 -1.92
C ASN A 73 -15.84 9.82 -3.39
N ARG A 74 -14.77 10.58 -3.68
CA ARG A 74 -14.16 10.64 -5.03
C ARG A 74 -13.63 9.28 -5.47
N HIS A 75 -12.91 8.59 -4.60
CA HIS A 75 -12.36 7.26 -4.86
C HIS A 75 -13.46 6.23 -5.08
N LYS A 76 -14.51 6.29 -4.27
CA LYS A 76 -15.67 5.43 -4.42
C LYS A 76 -16.36 5.64 -5.76
N GLU A 77 -16.65 6.88 -6.17
CA GLU A 77 -17.23 7.17 -7.49
C GLU A 77 -16.36 6.57 -8.62
N ILE A 78 -15.05 6.79 -8.57
CA ILE A 78 -14.11 6.23 -9.55
C ILE A 78 -14.13 4.70 -9.53
N SER A 79 -14.20 4.09 -8.35
CA SER A 79 -14.27 2.63 -8.18
C SER A 79 -15.56 2.06 -8.75
N GLU A 80 -16.70 2.75 -8.59
CA GLU A 80 -17.98 2.35 -9.17
C GLU A 80 -17.93 2.37 -10.69
N PHE A 81 -17.33 3.42 -11.28
CA PHE A 81 -17.07 3.46 -12.72
C PHE A 81 -16.14 2.34 -13.17
N LYS A 82 -15.09 2.04 -12.40
CA LYS A 82 -14.11 0.99 -12.72
C LYS A 82 -14.73 -0.40 -12.63
N ASN A 83 -15.61 -0.65 -11.66
CA ASN A 83 -16.33 -1.91 -11.47
C ASN A 83 -17.22 -2.29 -12.67
N LEU A 84 -17.63 -1.31 -13.49
CA LEU A 84 -18.36 -1.58 -14.74
C LEU A 84 -17.48 -2.22 -15.82
N TYR A 85 -16.16 -2.05 -15.74
CA TYR A 85 -15.19 -2.52 -16.73
C TYR A 85 -14.26 -3.62 -16.21
N GLU A 86 -14.02 -3.68 -14.89
CA GLU A 86 -13.17 -4.66 -14.24
C GLU A 86 -13.91 -5.31 -13.06
N SER A 87 -13.95 -6.63 -12.97
CA SER A 87 -14.66 -7.35 -11.89
C SER A 87 -13.91 -7.41 -10.55
N GLN A 88 -12.92 -6.53 -10.34
CA GLN A 88 -12.12 -6.55 -9.12
C GLN A 88 -12.77 -5.67 -8.06
N GLN A 89 -13.26 -6.29 -6.98
CA GLN A 89 -13.66 -5.59 -5.78
C GLN A 89 -12.44 -4.89 -5.16
N ASN A 90 -12.46 -3.56 -5.16
CA ASN A 90 -11.55 -2.77 -4.36
C ASN A 90 -11.99 -2.90 -2.88
N ASN A 91 -11.14 -3.53 -2.06
CA ASN A 91 -11.31 -3.53 -0.60
C ASN A 91 -10.75 -2.23 -0.03
N GLU A 92 -11.44 -1.12 -0.29
CA GLU A 92 -11.15 0.15 0.41
C GLU A 92 -11.71 0.09 1.85
N PRO A 93 -11.01 0.70 2.82
CA PRO A 93 -11.45 0.70 4.22
C PRO A 93 -12.74 1.50 4.38
N GLU A 94 -13.62 1.07 5.29
CA GLU A 94 -14.82 1.83 5.62
C GLU A 94 -14.48 3.08 6.42
N LEU A 95 -15.04 4.22 6.01
CA LEU A 95 -14.83 5.50 6.68
C LEU A 95 -16.08 5.89 7.48
N TRP A 96 -15.91 6.16 8.77
CA TRP A 96 -16.97 6.55 9.69
C TRP A 96 -16.62 7.86 10.40
N VAL A 97 -17.56 8.79 10.50
CA VAL A 97 -17.43 10.06 11.22
C VAL A 97 -18.62 10.22 12.15
N ASN A 98 -18.36 10.42 13.44
CA ASN A 98 -19.38 10.55 14.50
C ASN A 98 -20.45 9.44 14.47
N GLY A 99 -20.06 8.21 14.12
CA GLY A 99 -20.97 7.07 14.02
C GLY A 99 -21.80 6.99 12.74
N GLN A 100 -21.59 7.90 11.78
CA GLN A 100 -22.19 7.84 10.45
C GLN A 100 -21.14 7.44 9.40
N MET A 101 -21.55 6.67 8.40
CA MET A 101 -20.68 6.26 7.30
C MET A 101 -20.47 7.45 6.35
N ALA A 102 -19.26 7.62 5.83
CA ALA A 102 -18.87 8.76 4.99
C ALA A 102 -19.73 8.92 3.72
N ASP A 103 -20.28 7.83 3.21
CA ASP A 103 -21.23 7.84 2.08
C ASP A 103 -22.55 8.55 2.37
N SER A 104 -22.92 8.61 3.65
CA SER A 104 -24.23 9.08 4.11
C SER A 104 -24.14 10.39 4.89
N ILE A 105 -22.92 10.88 5.13
CA ILE A 105 -22.70 12.07 5.94
C ILE A 105 -22.89 13.33 5.10
N ASP A 106 -23.63 14.29 5.65
CA ASP A 106 -23.60 15.64 5.11
C ASP A 106 -22.30 16.32 5.56
N ILE A 107 -21.45 16.67 4.61
CA ILE A 107 -20.15 17.31 4.82
C ILE A 107 -20.28 18.57 5.67
N SER A 108 -21.43 19.26 5.62
CA SER A 108 -21.71 20.45 6.44
C SER A 108 -21.71 20.18 7.96
N THR A 109 -21.87 18.92 8.35
CA THR A 109 -21.87 18.49 9.77
C THR A 109 -20.48 18.31 10.36
N ILE A 110 -19.43 18.33 9.52
CA ILE A 110 -18.04 18.21 9.95
C ILE A 110 -17.49 19.62 10.21
N ASP A 111 -17.19 19.91 11.47
CA ASP A 111 -16.67 21.21 11.88
C ASP A 111 -15.16 21.23 11.67
N ALA A 112 -14.70 21.99 10.67
CA ALA A 112 -13.30 22.14 10.32
C ALA A 112 -12.43 22.63 11.50
N SER A 113 -13.01 23.38 12.43
CA SER A 113 -12.31 23.99 13.57
C SER A 113 -12.14 23.05 14.76
N LYS A 114 -12.87 21.92 14.79
CA LYS A 114 -12.82 20.94 15.88
C LYS A 114 -11.74 19.91 15.67
N SER A 115 -11.33 19.30 16.78
CA SER A 115 -10.46 18.13 16.76
C SER A 115 -11.30 16.85 16.84
N TYR A 116 -10.85 15.84 16.11
CA TYR A 116 -11.46 14.53 16.02
C TYR A 116 -10.44 13.50 16.46
N LYS A 117 -10.88 12.57 17.29
CA LYS A 117 -10.11 11.38 17.61
C LYS A 117 -10.24 10.37 16.48
N VAL A 118 -9.12 9.81 16.04
CA VAL A 118 -9.10 8.74 15.03
C VAL A 118 -8.91 7.37 15.68
N GLN A 119 -9.63 6.36 15.19
CA GLN A 119 -9.47 4.96 15.56
C GLN A 119 -9.41 4.11 14.29
N TYR A 120 -8.50 3.13 14.30
CA TYR A 120 -8.30 2.20 13.20
C TYR A 120 -8.65 0.79 13.64
N GLU A 121 -9.47 0.09 12.87
CA GLU A 121 -9.64 -1.36 13.03
C GLU A 121 -8.88 -2.06 11.90
N THR A 122 -8.13 -3.10 12.26
CA THR A 122 -7.31 -3.86 11.32
C THR A 122 -7.72 -5.32 11.27
N ASP A 123 -7.53 -5.95 10.11
CA ASP A 123 -7.68 -7.40 9.95
C ASP A 123 -6.48 -8.16 10.56
N PRO A 124 -6.54 -9.51 10.67
CA PRO A 124 -5.42 -10.30 11.19
C PRO A 124 -4.12 -10.19 10.38
N SER A 125 -4.15 -9.64 9.17
CA SER A 125 -2.98 -9.36 8.34
C SER A 125 -2.41 -7.94 8.53
N GLY A 126 -3.04 -7.14 9.39
CA GLY A 126 -2.63 -5.76 9.68
C GLY A 126 -3.18 -4.73 8.69
N ARG A 127 -4.07 -5.10 7.78
CA ARG A 127 -4.71 -4.15 6.85
C ARG A 127 -5.80 -3.39 7.56
N ILE A 128 -5.85 -2.07 7.37
CA ILE A 128 -6.92 -1.23 7.90
C ILE A 128 -8.21 -1.58 7.16
N ILE A 129 -9.24 -1.95 7.92
CA ILE A 129 -10.58 -2.26 7.41
C ILE A 129 -11.59 -1.16 7.74
N ILE A 130 -11.39 -0.44 8.86
CA ILE A 130 -12.28 0.63 9.30
C ILE A 130 -11.46 1.79 9.87
N VAL A 131 -11.84 3.01 9.52
CA VAL A 131 -11.35 4.27 10.10
C VAL A 131 -12.53 5.01 10.73
N ARG A 132 -12.46 5.29 12.03
CA ARG A 132 -13.50 6.02 12.77
C ARG A 132 -12.97 7.35 13.29
N TYR A 133 -13.67 8.43 12.96
CA TYR A 133 -13.48 9.75 13.54
C TYR A 133 -14.57 10.06 14.54
N THR A 134 -14.20 10.49 15.75
CA THR A 134 -15.14 10.93 16.79
C THR A 134 -14.78 12.34 17.25
N GLY A 135 -15.71 13.28 17.14
CA GLY A 135 -15.51 14.66 17.59
C GLY A 135 -15.25 14.71 19.09
N LEU A 136 -14.27 15.52 19.50
CA LEU A 136 -13.95 15.84 20.89
C LEU A 136 -14.82 17.00 21.41
#